data_AF-A0A967WUR6-F1
#
_entry.id   AF-A0A967WUR6-F1
#
_cell.length_a   1.000
_cell.length_b   1.000
_cell.length_c   1.000
_cell.angle_alpha   90.00
_cell.angle_beta   90.00
_cell.angle_gamma   90.00
#
_symmetry.space_group_name_H-M   'P 1'
#
loop_
_entity.id
_entity.type
_entity.pdbx_description
1 polymer ?
#
loop_
_entity_poly.entity_id
_entity_poly.type
_entity_poly.pdbx_seq_one_letter_code
_entity_poly.pdbx_strand_id
1 'polypeptide(L)'
;DQDYAVACVVPKDIEGLTIVEATHPSDRREMEDTAEGEVPGTGITQGWLLFEDVFVPNERVFMCKEWKYTAKFIQHFTANYRACIGACVSGQGDVMIGASILMARANGLSAKTFMSKLVDMSINNQITYGLGVGACAMGFQHPTGSWFADPLTAHTNKVMVATLPYEVKRLTQEIGGGVVETGCMPSYKDLTNPEYGHLLERCLKAGDASAEMRFKAARLSEWLTVGAGIPGCMHGGGSPDGAKLVVR
;
A
#
# COMPACT_ATOMS: atom_id res chain seq x y z
N ASP A 1 -8.73 -21.89 23.31
CA ASP A 1 -9.35 -20.61 22.88
C ASP A 1 -9.54 -19.61 24.00
N GLN A 2 -10.08 -20.00 25.16
CA GLN A 2 -10.35 -19.08 26.26
C GLN A 2 -9.14 -18.22 26.68
N ASP A 3 -7.96 -18.81 26.85
CA ASP A 3 -6.77 -18.07 27.27
C ASP A 3 -6.19 -17.14 26.18
N TYR A 4 -6.61 -17.30 24.93
CA TYR A 4 -6.22 -16.42 23.80
C TYR A 4 -7.20 -15.26 23.58
N ALA A 5 -8.35 -15.25 24.28
CA ALA A 5 -9.33 -14.19 24.19
C ALA A 5 -8.94 -13.02 25.10
N VAL A 6 -8.03 -12.18 24.61
CA VAL A 6 -7.56 -10.97 25.31
C VAL A 6 -7.62 -9.77 24.38
N ALA A 7 -8.09 -8.63 24.89
CA ALA A 7 -8.01 -7.35 24.23
C ALA A 7 -7.58 -6.30 25.26
N CYS A 8 -6.51 -5.56 24.98
CA CYS A 8 -5.97 -4.57 25.91
C CYS A 8 -5.23 -3.46 25.15
N VAL A 9 -4.78 -2.45 25.88
CA VAL A 9 -3.90 -1.40 25.36
C VAL A 9 -2.63 -1.28 26.22
N VAL A 10 -1.47 -1.22 25.59
CA VAL A 10 -0.17 -1.06 26.27
C VAL A 10 0.66 0.07 25.65
N PRO A 11 1.52 0.75 26.43
CA PRO A 11 2.54 1.65 25.90
C PRO A 11 3.54 0.91 24.99
N LYS A 12 4.13 1.63 24.02
CA LYS A 12 5.15 1.08 23.11
C LYS A 12 6.45 0.70 23.83
N ASP A 13 6.75 1.38 24.93
CA ASP A 13 7.95 1.28 25.76
C ASP A 13 7.72 0.45 27.04
N ILE A 14 6.66 -0.36 27.09
CA ILE A 14 6.38 -1.22 28.24
C ILE A 14 7.46 -2.29 28.43
N GLU A 15 7.80 -2.58 29.68
CA GLU A 15 8.71 -3.67 30.03
C GLU A 15 8.19 -5.02 29.50
N GLY A 16 9.08 -5.83 28.94
CA GLY A 16 8.75 -7.12 28.32
C GLY A 16 8.29 -7.04 26.86
N LEU A 17 8.14 -5.85 26.26
CA LEU A 17 7.85 -5.70 24.83
C LEU A 17 9.15 -5.51 24.01
N THR A 18 9.40 -6.43 23.09
CA THR A 18 10.44 -6.28 22.06
C THR A 18 9.79 -6.01 20.70
N ILE A 19 10.28 -4.97 20.00
CA ILE A 19 9.84 -4.61 18.64
C ILE A 19 10.97 -4.92 17.67
N VAL A 20 10.73 -5.82 16.71
CA VAL A 20 11.70 -6.16 15.66
C VAL A 20 11.14 -5.71 14.32
N GLU A 21 11.80 -4.72 13.70
CA GLU A 21 11.42 -4.23 12.37
C GLU A 21 11.67 -5.30 11.29
N ALA A 22 10.74 -5.40 10.36
CA ALA A 22 10.85 -6.29 9.20
C ALA A 22 11.52 -5.57 8.04
N THR A 23 12.33 -6.31 7.28
CA THR A 23 12.88 -5.84 6.00
C THR A 23 11.79 -5.73 4.95
N HIS A 24 11.97 -4.83 3.98
CA HIS A 24 11.11 -4.71 2.81
C HIS A 24 11.94 -4.50 1.53
N PRO A 25 11.35 -4.70 0.33
CA PRO A 25 12.09 -4.50 -0.92
C PRO A 25 12.73 -3.11 -0.98
N SER A 26 14.05 -3.10 -1.24
CA SER A 26 14.89 -1.91 -1.37
C SER A 26 15.02 -1.05 -0.11
N ASP A 27 14.72 -1.57 1.08
CA ASP A 27 14.81 -0.86 2.37
C ASP A 27 16.14 -0.11 2.59
N ARG A 28 17.28 -0.73 2.26
CA ARG A 28 18.60 -0.13 2.49
C ARG A 28 18.87 1.12 1.65
N ARG A 29 18.11 1.37 0.56
CA ARG A 29 18.28 2.60 -0.24
C ARG A 29 17.97 3.87 0.56
N GLU A 30 17.09 3.76 1.56
CA GLU A 30 16.75 4.86 2.47
C GLU A 30 17.93 5.30 3.35
N MET A 31 18.93 4.43 3.49
CA MET A 31 20.13 4.67 4.31
C MET A 31 21.33 5.17 3.49
N GLU A 32 21.18 5.31 2.18
CA GLU A 32 22.25 5.81 1.31
C GLU A 32 22.32 7.35 1.36
N ASP A 33 23.52 7.91 1.27
CA ASP A 33 23.73 9.38 1.25
C ASP A 33 22.98 10.07 0.09
N THR A 34 22.63 9.31 -0.95
CA THR A 34 21.90 9.76 -2.14
C THR A 34 20.40 9.42 -2.11
N ALA A 35 19.84 9.00 -0.97
CA ALA A 35 18.47 8.55 -0.84
C ALA A 35 17.44 9.58 -1.38
N GLU A 36 17.65 10.87 -1.17
CA GLU A 36 16.76 11.94 -1.67
C GLU A 36 16.60 11.94 -3.20
N GLY A 37 17.58 11.42 -3.94
CA GLY A 37 17.53 11.28 -5.39
C GLY A 37 16.78 10.05 -5.86
N GLU A 38 16.62 9.02 -5.00
CA GLU A 38 16.14 7.68 -5.38
C GLU A 38 14.83 7.27 -4.73
N VAL A 39 14.61 7.65 -3.48
CA VAL A 39 13.48 7.21 -2.66
C VAL A 39 12.54 8.39 -2.44
N PRO A 40 11.24 8.24 -2.66
CA PRO A 40 10.25 9.24 -2.25
C PRO A 40 10.40 9.58 -0.76
N GLY A 41 10.15 10.84 -0.36
CA GLY A 41 10.18 11.28 1.04
C GLY A 41 9.01 10.76 1.89
N THR A 42 8.70 9.48 1.79
CA THR A 42 7.66 8.73 2.51
C THR A 42 8.14 7.28 2.66
N GLY A 43 7.56 6.53 3.59
CA GLY A 43 8.00 5.16 3.88
C GLY A 43 6.90 4.26 4.38
N ILE A 44 7.21 2.98 4.46
CA ILE A 44 6.40 1.96 5.13
C ILE A 44 7.29 1.21 6.12
N THR A 45 6.70 0.67 7.17
CA THR A 45 7.38 -0.25 8.06
C THR A 45 6.40 -1.30 8.54
N GLN A 46 6.91 -2.48 8.84
CA GLN A 46 6.21 -3.50 9.60
C GLN A 46 7.13 -3.97 10.72
N GLY A 47 6.55 -4.42 11.83
CA GLY A 47 7.32 -4.92 12.95
C GLY A 47 6.64 -6.11 13.61
N TRP A 48 7.47 -7.01 14.12
CA TRP A 48 7.07 -8.03 15.07
C TRP A 48 7.00 -7.42 16.46
N LEU A 49 5.89 -7.64 17.14
CA LEU A 49 5.70 -7.27 18.54
C LEU A 49 5.77 -8.55 19.37
N LEU A 50 6.84 -8.72 20.13
CA LEU A 50 7.08 -9.88 20.97
C LEU A 50 6.82 -9.49 22.42
N PHE A 51 5.84 -10.14 23.05
CA PHE A 51 5.44 -9.88 24.43
C PHE A 51 5.97 -11.01 25.31
N GLU A 52 6.95 -10.69 26.16
CA GLU A 52 7.54 -11.59 27.16
C GLU A 52 7.07 -11.14 28.55
N ASP A 53 6.09 -11.85 29.12
CA ASP A 53 5.51 -11.61 30.45
C ASP A 53 5.14 -10.13 30.75
N VAL A 54 4.53 -9.46 29.77
CA VAL A 54 4.08 -8.07 29.89
C VAL A 54 2.91 -7.94 30.86
N PHE A 55 3.11 -7.17 31.94
CA PHE A 55 2.05 -6.86 32.91
C PHE A 55 1.08 -5.79 32.35
N VAL A 56 -0.21 -6.11 32.30
CA VAL A 56 -1.27 -5.17 31.87
C VAL A 56 -2.20 -4.90 33.04
N PRO A 57 -2.35 -3.64 33.50
CA PRO A 57 -3.24 -3.32 34.60
C PRO A 57 -4.71 -3.42 34.16
N ASN A 58 -5.59 -3.79 35.09
CA ASN A 58 -6.98 -4.16 34.79
C ASN A 58 -7.77 -3.06 34.06
N GLU A 59 -7.51 -1.78 34.35
CA GLU A 59 -8.16 -0.64 33.70
C GLU A 59 -7.82 -0.51 32.20
N ARG A 60 -6.82 -1.24 31.70
CA ARG A 60 -6.42 -1.29 30.29
C ARG A 60 -6.85 -2.58 29.59
N VAL A 61 -7.59 -3.45 30.28
CA VAL A 61 -8.10 -4.71 29.74
C VAL A 61 -9.57 -4.54 29.34
N PHE A 62 -9.88 -4.88 28.09
CA PHE A 62 -11.20 -4.75 27.48
C PHE A 62 -11.88 -6.10 27.21
N MET A 63 -11.11 -7.19 27.21
CA MET A 63 -11.59 -8.57 27.13
C MET A 63 -10.57 -9.48 27.81
N CYS A 64 -11.04 -10.41 28.65
CA CYS A 64 -10.22 -11.40 29.36
C CYS A 64 -11.01 -12.70 29.52
N LYS A 65 -10.80 -13.63 28.59
CA LYS A 65 -11.40 -14.98 28.54
C LYS A 65 -12.86 -15.07 28.08
N GLU A 66 -13.51 -13.98 27.67
CA GLU A 66 -14.87 -14.03 27.10
C GLU A 66 -14.89 -14.42 25.59
N TRP A 67 -14.25 -15.53 25.26
CA TRP A 67 -14.01 -16.02 23.89
C TRP A 67 -15.27 -16.15 23.00
N LYS A 68 -16.45 -16.31 23.61
CA LYS A 68 -17.74 -16.33 22.91
C LYS A 68 -18.03 -15.04 22.11
N TYR A 69 -17.36 -13.93 22.42
CA TYR A 69 -17.53 -12.66 21.71
C TYR A 69 -16.48 -12.40 20.63
N THR A 70 -15.40 -13.20 20.56
CA THR A 70 -14.26 -12.97 19.66
C THR A 70 -14.66 -12.90 18.19
N ALA A 71 -15.55 -13.79 17.73
CA ALA A 71 -16.01 -13.81 16.35
C ALA A 71 -16.70 -12.48 15.95
N LYS A 72 -17.57 -11.96 16.83
CA LYS A 72 -18.29 -10.71 16.57
C LYS A 72 -17.38 -9.50 16.62
N PHE A 73 -16.40 -9.49 17.52
CA PHE A 73 -15.35 -8.47 17.56
C PHE A 73 -14.56 -8.42 16.25
N ILE A 74 -14.11 -9.58 15.75
CA ILE A 74 -13.37 -9.68 14.49
C ILE A 74 -14.23 -9.22 13.31
N GLN A 75 -15.52 -9.60 13.25
CA GLN A 75 -16.43 -9.17 12.19
C GLN A 75 -16.59 -7.64 12.12
N HIS A 76 -16.72 -6.99 13.27
CA HIS A 76 -16.81 -5.53 13.36
C HIS A 76 -15.51 -4.84 12.91
N PHE A 77 -14.36 -5.34 13.34
CA PHE A 77 -13.05 -4.85 12.90
C PHE A 77 -12.87 -5.03 11.38
N THR A 78 -13.11 -6.23 10.85
CA THR A 78 -12.87 -6.52 9.44
C THR A 78 -13.83 -5.76 8.54
N ALA A 79 -15.11 -5.58 8.90
CA ALA A 79 -16.05 -4.78 8.12
C ALA A 79 -15.55 -3.33 7.96
N ASN A 80 -15.18 -2.67 9.06
CA ASN A 80 -14.69 -1.29 9.00
C ASN A 80 -13.36 -1.19 8.25
N TYR A 81 -12.38 -2.05 8.57
CA TYR A 81 -11.08 -2.01 7.90
C TYR A 81 -11.20 -2.28 6.39
N ARG A 82 -12.02 -3.26 5.99
CA ARG A 82 -12.24 -3.64 4.60
C ARG A 82 -13.06 -2.62 3.81
N ALA A 83 -13.87 -1.80 4.46
CA ALA A 83 -14.47 -0.62 3.82
C ALA A 83 -13.38 0.43 3.53
N CYS A 84 -12.57 0.79 4.54
CA CYS A 84 -11.58 1.86 4.43
C CYS A 84 -10.40 1.55 3.48
N ILE A 85 -9.97 0.28 3.38
CA ILE A 85 -8.81 -0.10 2.55
C ILE A 85 -9.00 0.25 1.07
N GLY A 86 -10.24 0.27 0.57
CA GLY A 86 -10.52 0.66 -0.82
C GLY A 86 -10.04 2.07 -1.14
N ALA A 87 -10.17 3.01 -0.18
CA ALA A 87 -9.81 4.40 -0.39
C ALA A 87 -8.29 4.66 -0.34
N CYS A 88 -7.56 4.04 0.59
CA CYS A 88 -6.11 4.23 0.65
C CYS A 88 -5.41 3.60 -0.56
N VAL A 89 -5.92 2.46 -1.03
CA VAL A 89 -5.39 1.76 -2.21
C VAL A 89 -5.75 2.50 -3.50
N SER A 90 -6.98 3.03 -3.63
CA SER A 90 -7.34 3.85 -4.80
C SER A 90 -6.49 5.13 -4.86
N GLY A 91 -6.21 5.76 -3.73
CA GLY A 91 -5.33 6.93 -3.67
C GLY A 91 -3.91 6.64 -4.16
N GLN A 92 -3.32 5.50 -3.79
CA GLN A 92 -2.05 5.06 -4.37
C GLN A 92 -2.17 4.72 -5.87
N GLY A 93 -3.30 4.16 -6.29
CA GLY A 93 -3.62 3.99 -7.69
C GLY A 93 -3.61 5.31 -8.46
N ASP A 94 -4.10 6.39 -7.89
CA ASP A 94 -4.10 7.71 -8.52
C ASP A 94 -2.67 8.24 -8.71
N VAL A 95 -1.79 7.99 -7.73
CA VAL A 95 -0.34 8.26 -7.87
C VAL A 95 0.26 7.43 -9.01
N MET A 96 -0.08 6.14 -9.13
CA MET A 96 0.37 5.27 -10.23
C MET A 96 -0.11 5.74 -11.60
N ILE A 97 -1.35 6.21 -11.72
CA ILE A 97 -1.88 6.81 -12.96
C ILE A 97 -1.07 8.07 -13.32
N GLY A 98 -0.84 8.95 -12.34
CA GLY A 98 -0.02 10.15 -12.52
C GLY A 98 1.42 9.83 -12.94
N ALA A 99 2.04 8.86 -12.28
CA ALA A 99 3.39 8.38 -12.59
C ALA A 99 3.46 7.77 -13.99
N SER A 100 2.44 7.03 -14.42
CA SER A 100 2.35 6.47 -15.78
C SER A 100 2.27 7.56 -16.85
N ILE A 101 1.46 8.60 -16.62
CA ILE A 101 1.38 9.77 -17.52
C ILE A 101 2.73 10.50 -17.57
N LEU A 102 3.37 10.68 -16.41
CA LEU A 102 4.67 11.31 -16.29
C LEU A 102 5.74 10.52 -17.05
N MET A 103 5.75 9.19 -16.89
CA MET A 103 6.67 8.30 -17.59
C MET A 103 6.47 8.31 -19.10
N ALA A 104 5.22 8.29 -19.59
CA ALA A 104 4.94 8.43 -21.02
C ALA A 104 5.55 9.71 -21.58
N ARG A 105 5.34 10.85 -20.90
CA ARG A 105 5.91 12.15 -21.29
C ARG A 105 7.44 12.15 -21.19
N ALA A 106 8.01 11.58 -20.13
CA ALA A 106 9.45 11.48 -19.93
C ALA A 106 10.14 10.55 -20.94
N ASN A 107 9.40 9.63 -21.56
CA ASN A 107 9.86 8.83 -22.69
C ASN A 107 9.64 9.53 -24.04
N GLY A 108 9.18 10.79 -24.07
CA GLY A 108 8.88 11.54 -25.30
C GLY A 108 7.61 11.08 -26.03
N LEU A 109 6.72 10.35 -25.34
CA LEU A 109 5.48 9.83 -25.90
C LEU A 109 4.28 10.65 -25.43
N SER A 110 3.25 10.69 -26.28
CA SER A 110 1.95 11.22 -25.86
C SER A 110 1.26 10.25 -24.91
N ALA A 111 0.80 10.74 -23.76
CA ALA A 111 -0.04 9.96 -22.84
C ALA A 111 -1.33 9.45 -23.53
N LYS A 112 -1.80 10.13 -24.60
CA LYS A 112 -2.96 9.70 -25.39
C LYS A 112 -2.76 8.32 -26.02
N THR A 113 -1.52 7.94 -26.34
CA THR A 113 -1.18 6.59 -26.85
C THR A 113 -1.61 5.49 -25.89
N PHE A 114 -1.64 5.78 -24.59
CA PHE A 114 -1.98 4.84 -23.52
C PHE A 114 -3.36 5.10 -22.92
N MET A 115 -4.21 5.92 -23.55
CA MET A 115 -5.46 6.39 -22.94
C MET A 115 -6.38 5.24 -22.52
N SER A 116 -6.50 4.18 -23.32
CA SER A 116 -7.32 3.01 -22.95
C SER A 116 -6.86 2.41 -21.61
N LYS A 117 -5.54 2.26 -21.43
CA LYS A 117 -4.96 1.70 -20.20
C LYS A 117 -5.15 2.63 -19.01
N LEU A 118 -4.97 3.94 -19.21
CA LEU A 118 -5.20 4.94 -18.16
C LEU A 118 -6.67 4.95 -17.71
N VAL A 119 -7.60 4.75 -18.64
CA VAL A 119 -9.02 4.59 -18.34
C VAL A 119 -9.26 3.30 -17.54
N ASP A 120 -8.69 2.17 -17.94
CA ASP A 120 -8.81 0.91 -17.20
C ASP A 120 -8.25 1.03 -15.77
N MET A 121 -7.11 1.69 -15.59
CA MET A 121 -6.55 1.99 -14.28
C MET A 121 -7.52 2.83 -13.44
N SER A 122 -8.11 3.87 -14.02
CA SER A 122 -9.08 4.73 -13.32
C SER A 122 -10.35 3.96 -12.95
N ILE A 123 -10.86 3.10 -13.82
CA ILE A 123 -12.03 2.25 -13.52
C ILE A 123 -11.72 1.33 -12.33
N ASN A 124 -10.56 0.67 -12.35
CA ASN A 124 -10.11 -0.20 -11.27
C ASN A 124 -10.02 0.52 -9.92
N ASN A 125 -9.44 1.72 -9.88
CA ASN A 125 -9.41 2.55 -8.66
C ASN A 125 -10.82 2.90 -8.19
N GLN A 126 -11.66 3.40 -9.10
CA GLN A 126 -13.00 3.87 -8.76
C GLN A 126 -13.91 2.75 -8.24
N ILE A 127 -13.75 1.51 -8.72
CA ILE A 127 -14.47 0.35 -8.18
C ILE A 127 -14.14 0.16 -6.69
N THR A 128 -12.85 0.16 -6.33
CA THR A 128 -12.44 -0.03 -4.92
C THR A 128 -12.83 1.13 -4.01
N TYR A 129 -12.71 2.36 -4.50
CA TYR A 129 -13.14 3.55 -3.77
C TYR A 129 -14.66 3.55 -3.54
N GLY A 130 -15.43 3.33 -4.61
CA GLY A 130 -16.89 3.33 -4.59
C GLY A 130 -17.48 2.26 -3.69
N LEU A 131 -16.93 1.04 -3.71
CA LEU A 131 -17.33 -0.03 -2.79
C LEU A 131 -17.03 0.32 -1.33
N GLY A 132 -15.87 0.93 -1.05
CA GLY A 132 -15.52 1.36 0.31
C GLY A 132 -16.47 2.42 0.86
N VAL A 133 -16.73 3.48 0.08
CA VAL A 133 -17.68 4.54 0.44
C VAL A 133 -19.09 3.98 0.58
N GLY A 134 -19.52 3.11 -0.35
CA GLY A 134 -20.82 2.45 -0.30
C GLY A 134 -21.00 1.62 0.97
N ALA A 135 -19.99 0.86 1.38
CA ALA A 135 -20.03 0.10 2.62
C ALA A 135 -20.20 1.01 3.85
N CYS A 136 -19.50 2.15 3.90
CA CYS A 136 -19.68 3.13 4.97
C CYS A 136 -21.08 3.75 4.95
N ALA A 137 -21.59 4.12 3.77
CA ALA A 137 -22.90 4.76 3.61
C ALA A 137 -24.08 3.83 3.96
N MET A 138 -23.95 2.53 3.67
CA MET A 138 -24.94 1.50 4.00
C MET A 138 -24.73 0.90 5.41
N GLY A 139 -23.83 1.48 6.20
CA GLY A 139 -23.53 1.02 7.55
C GLY A 139 -24.73 1.08 8.50
N PHE A 140 -24.52 0.58 9.71
CA PHE A 140 -25.52 0.57 10.77
C PHE A 140 -24.95 1.11 12.08
N GLN A 141 -25.83 1.70 12.89
CA GLN A 141 -25.48 2.11 14.24
C GLN A 141 -25.63 0.94 15.22
N HIS A 142 -24.56 0.63 15.94
CA HIS A 142 -24.55 -0.34 17.03
C HIS A 142 -25.25 0.24 18.28
N PRO A 143 -25.81 -0.59 19.18
CA PRO A 143 -26.46 -0.11 20.41
C PRO A 143 -25.60 0.77 21.33
N THR A 144 -24.27 0.75 21.17
CA THR A 144 -23.34 1.65 21.88
C THR A 144 -23.24 3.05 21.27
N GLY A 145 -23.92 3.30 20.14
CA GLY A 145 -23.90 4.54 19.39
C GLY A 145 -22.84 4.60 18.27
N SER A 146 -21.87 3.70 18.26
CA SER A 146 -20.84 3.60 17.21
C SER A 146 -21.41 3.11 15.88
N TRP A 147 -20.88 3.61 14.76
CA TRP A 147 -21.27 3.15 13.43
C TRP A 147 -20.30 2.10 12.89
N PHE A 148 -20.85 1.09 12.23
CA PHE A 148 -20.09 0.04 11.54
C PHE A 148 -20.49 0.01 10.07
N ALA A 149 -19.51 -0.22 9.20
CA ALA A 149 -19.74 -0.39 7.77
C ALA A 149 -20.61 -1.63 7.48
N ASP A 150 -21.35 -1.59 6.38
CA ASP A 150 -22.08 -2.73 5.86
C ASP A 150 -21.12 -3.91 5.60
N PRO A 151 -21.28 -5.05 6.30
CA PRO A 151 -20.36 -6.16 6.17
C PRO A 151 -20.31 -6.73 4.76
N LEU A 152 -21.45 -6.89 4.09
CA LEU A 152 -21.50 -7.52 2.76
C LEU A 152 -20.70 -6.73 1.73
N THR A 153 -20.93 -5.42 1.67
CA THR A 153 -20.24 -4.51 0.74
C THR A 153 -18.78 -4.34 1.11
N ALA A 154 -18.45 -4.22 2.40
CA ALA A 154 -17.06 -4.14 2.85
C ALA A 154 -16.25 -5.39 2.46
N HIS A 155 -16.84 -6.58 2.59
CA HIS A 155 -16.17 -7.84 2.25
C HIS A 155 -16.02 -8.00 0.73
N THR A 156 -17.03 -7.57 -0.04
CA THR A 156 -16.92 -7.45 -1.50
C THR A 156 -15.78 -6.51 -1.89
N ASN A 157 -15.65 -5.35 -1.23
CA ASN A 157 -14.55 -4.42 -1.47
C ASN A 157 -13.18 -5.08 -1.26
N LYS A 158 -13.00 -5.83 -0.16
CA LYS A 158 -11.74 -6.53 0.10
C LYS A 158 -11.35 -7.54 -0.98
N VAL A 159 -12.34 -8.23 -1.57
CA VAL A 159 -12.11 -9.16 -2.68
C VAL A 159 -11.64 -8.41 -3.93
N MET A 160 -12.25 -7.26 -4.23
CA MET A 160 -11.83 -6.43 -5.36
C MET A 160 -10.46 -5.79 -5.14
N VAL A 161 -10.18 -5.27 -3.94
CA VAL A 161 -8.87 -4.73 -3.54
C VAL A 161 -7.78 -5.79 -3.62
N ALA A 162 -8.08 -7.07 -3.40
CA ALA A 162 -7.11 -8.15 -3.56
C ALA A 162 -6.69 -8.39 -5.03
N THR A 163 -7.42 -7.84 -6.00
CA THR A 163 -7.30 -8.17 -7.43
C THR A 163 -6.98 -6.94 -8.28
N LEU A 164 -7.87 -5.94 -8.30
CA LEU A 164 -7.80 -4.81 -9.23
C LEU A 164 -6.51 -3.97 -9.13
N PRO A 165 -5.96 -3.69 -7.93
CA PRO A 165 -4.73 -2.91 -7.81
C PRO A 165 -3.51 -3.58 -8.43
N TYR A 166 -3.50 -4.91 -8.60
CA TYR A 166 -2.39 -5.60 -9.27
C TYR A 166 -2.37 -5.29 -10.76
N GLU A 167 -3.54 -5.13 -11.39
CA GLU A 167 -3.62 -4.72 -12.80
C GLU A 167 -3.17 -3.26 -12.97
N VAL A 168 -3.52 -2.37 -12.04
CA VAL A 168 -3.02 -0.98 -12.05
C VAL A 168 -1.48 -0.94 -11.99
N LYS A 169 -0.86 -1.79 -11.16
CA LYS A 169 0.60 -1.92 -11.09
C LYS A 169 1.19 -2.45 -12.39
N ARG A 170 0.60 -3.53 -12.95
CA ARG A 170 1.05 -4.12 -14.22
C ARG A 170 0.99 -3.11 -15.36
N LEU A 171 -0.09 -2.34 -15.45
CA LEU A 171 -0.25 -1.28 -16.46
C LEU A 171 0.75 -0.13 -16.26
N THR A 172 1.08 0.21 -15.01
CA THR A 172 2.12 1.20 -14.69
C THR A 172 3.48 0.76 -15.22
N GLN A 173 3.85 -0.51 -15.01
CA GLN A 173 5.08 -1.09 -15.55
C GLN A 173 5.05 -1.12 -17.09
N GLU A 174 3.93 -1.52 -17.68
CA GLU A 174 3.78 -1.58 -19.14
C GLU A 174 3.95 -0.20 -19.80
N ILE A 175 3.39 0.86 -19.21
CA ILE A 175 3.54 2.24 -19.72
C ILE A 175 4.96 2.77 -19.45
N GLY A 176 5.54 2.42 -18.30
CA GLY A 176 6.87 2.88 -17.88
C GLY A 176 8.03 2.24 -18.65
N GLY A 177 7.84 1.00 -19.12
CA GLY A 177 8.86 0.18 -19.77
C GLY A 177 9.86 -0.44 -18.78
N GLY A 178 10.91 -1.08 -19.30
CA GLY A 178 11.86 -1.85 -18.49
C GLY A 178 12.57 -1.08 -17.37
N VAL A 179 12.71 0.25 -17.51
CA VAL A 179 13.27 1.09 -16.44
C VAL A 179 12.37 1.16 -15.20
N VAL A 180 11.07 0.94 -15.36
CA VAL A 180 10.08 0.85 -14.27
C VAL A 180 9.88 -0.59 -13.82
N GLU A 181 9.78 -1.53 -14.75
CA GLU A 181 9.51 -2.94 -14.46
C GLU A 181 10.61 -3.58 -13.60
N THR A 182 11.86 -3.50 -14.05
CA THR A 182 13.00 -4.19 -13.43
C THR A 182 13.97 -3.23 -12.76
N GLY A 183 13.69 -1.93 -12.78
CA GLY A 183 14.60 -0.92 -12.25
C GLY A 183 15.92 -0.84 -13.02
N CYS A 184 15.88 -1.02 -14.36
CA CYS A 184 17.03 -0.87 -15.27
C CYS A 184 17.57 0.59 -15.34
N MET A 185 17.96 1.12 -14.18
CA MET A 185 18.46 2.47 -13.93
C MET A 185 19.73 2.37 -13.08
N PRO A 186 20.81 3.10 -13.42
CA PRO A 186 21.96 3.27 -12.54
C PRO A 186 21.56 3.85 -11.17
N SER A 187 22.42 3.78 -10.16
CA SER A 187 22.18 4.53 -8.91
C SER A 187 22.23 6.03 -9.17
N TYR A 188 21.64 6.85 -8.29
CA TYR A 188 21.77 8.30 -8.34
C TYR A 188 23.21 8.74 -8.10
N LYS A 189 23.96 7.98 -7.28
CA LYS A 189 25.40 8.13 -7.13
C LYS A 189 26.15 7.97 -8.45
N ASP A 190 25.79 6.98 -9.28
CA ASP A 190 26.37 6.81 -10.61
C ASP A 190 25.94 7.91 -11.56
N LEU A 191 24.66 8.28 -11.55
CA LEU A 191 24.11 9.32 -12.42
C LEU A 191 24.82 10.67 -12.21
N THR A 192 25.19 10.97 -10.97
CA THR A 192 25.87 12.22 -10.56
C THR A 192 27.39 12.10 -10.49
N ASN A 193 27.97 10.97 -10.92
CA ASN A 193 29.40 10.75 -10.87
C ASN A 193 30.15 11.77 -11.77
N PRO A 194 31.22 12.43 -11.28
CA PRO A 194 31.93 13.46 -12.04
C PRO A 194 32.70 12.91 -13.26
N GLU A 195 33.08 11.64 -13.26
CA GLU A 195 33.84 11.00 -14.33
C GLU A 195 32.95 10.57 -15.50
N TYR A 196 31.83 9.91 -15.22
CA TYR A 196 30.98 9.30 -16.27
C TYR A 196 29.49 9.64 -16.18
N GLY A 197 29.03 10.37 -15.16
CA GLY A 197 27.62 10.73 -14.99
C GLY A 197 27.04 11.45 -16.21
N HIS A 198 27.82 12.33 -16.84
CA HIS A 198 27.44 13.02 -18.07
C HIS A 198 27.14 12.06 -19.26
N LEU A 199 27.79 10.89 -19.31
CA LEU A 199 27.48 9.85 -20.30
C LEU A 199 26.16 9.16 -19.97
N LEU A 200 25.92 8.86 -18.68
CA LEU A 200 24.67 8.26 -18.21
C LEU A 200 23.49 9.21 -18.45
N GLU A 201 23.61 10.48 -18.11
CA GLU A 201 22.58 11.48 -18.37
C GLU A 201 22.24 11.57 -19.86
N ARG A 202 23.26 11.57 -20.73
CA ARG A 202 23.08 11.58 -22.18
C ARG A 202 22.36 10.33 -22.68
N CYS A 203 22.71 9.15 -22.17
CA CYS A 203 22.05 7.89 -22.52
C CYS A 203 20.63 7.78 -21.96
N LEU A 204 20.38 8.39 -20.79
CA LEU A 204 19.10 8.32 -20.11
C LEU A 204 18.08 9.32 -20.67
N LYS A 205 18.53 10.46 -21.20
CA LYS A 205 17.62 11.46 -21.77
C LYS A 205 16.74 10.87 -22.87
N ALA A 206 15.44 11.11 -22.79
CA ALA A 206 14.46 10.77 -23.81
C ALA A 206 13.44 11.90 -23.96
N GLY A 207 13.00 12.16 -25.20
CA GLY A 207 12.11 13.28 -25.50
C GLY A 207 12.63 14.62 -24.98
N ASP A 208 11.72 15.45 -24.48
CA ASP A 208 12.00 16.79 -23.95
C ASP A 208 12.35 16.79 -22.45
N ALA A 209 12.21 15.66 -21.76
CA ALA A 209 12.51 15.58 -20.33
C ALA A 209 14.01 15.61 -20.05
N SER A 210 14.40 16.15 -18.89
CA SER A 210 15.76 15.99 -18.40
C SER A 210 16.02 14.54 -17.98
N ALA A 211 17.29 14.12 -18.00
CA ALA A 211 17.68 12.79 -17.52
C ALA A 211 17.24 12.57 -16.07
N GLU A 212 17.44 13.58 -15.21
CA GLU A 212 17.01 13.54 -13.82
C GLU A 212 15.49 13.42 -13.65
N MET A 213 14.70 14.15 -14.45
CA MET A 213 13.23 14.04 -14.40
C MET A 213 12.78 12.62 -14.76
N ARG A 214 13.35 12.04 -15.82
CA ARG A 214 13.06 10.66 -16.23
C ARG A 214 13.53 9.65 -15.19
N PHE A 215 14.68 9.90 -14.57
CA PHE A 215 15.20 9.11 -13.45
C PHE A 215 14.21 9.05 -12.29
N LYS A 216 13.82 10.21 -11.76
CA LYS A 216 12.91 10.32 -10.62
C LYS A 216 11.53 9.74 -10.92
N ALA A 217 11.01 9.97 -12.13
CA ALA A 217 9.74 9.38 -12.56
C ALA A 217 9.78 7.85 -12.60
N ALA A 218 10.89 7.26 -13.07
CA ALA A 218 11.04 5.82 -13.10
C ALA A 218 11.21 5.25 -11.69
N ARG A 219 12.02 5.89 -10.83
CA ARG A 219 12.21 5.49 -9.43
C ARG A 219 10.92 5.52 -8.62
N LEU A 220 10.09 6.56 -8.78
CA LEU A 220 8.76 6.58 -8.18
C LEU A 220 7.89 5.42 -8.68
N SER A 221 7.92 5.13 -9.98
CA SER A 221 7.10 4.07 -10.57
C SER A 221 7.58 2.67 -10.15
N GLU A 222 8.90 2.46 -10.07
CA GLU A 222 9.53 1.26 -9.50
C GLU A 222 9.10 1.10 -8.04
N TRP A 223 9.23 2.16 -7.23
CA TRP A 223 8.88 2.14 -5.82
C TRP A 223 7.41 1.73 -5.58
N LEU A 224 6.48 2.21 -6.42
CA LEU A 224 5.05 1.88 -6.34
C LEU A 224 4.71 0.43 -6.77
N THR A 225 5.54 -0.19 -7.62
CA THR A 225 5.18 -1.45 -8.30
C THR A 225 6.03 -2.65 -7.88
N VAL A 226 7.26 -2.43 -7.45
CA VAL A 226 8.19 -3.47 -6.97
C VAL A 226 8.84 -3.15 -5.62
N GLY A 227 8.87 -1.87 -5.22
CA GLY A 227 9.52 -1.41 -4.00
C GLY A 227 8.62 -1.32 -2.77
N ALA A 228 9.05 -0.48 -1.81
CA ALA A 228 8.36 -0.27 -0.54
C ALA A 228 6.98 0.42 -0.69
N GLY A 229 6.69 1.04 -1.83
CA GLY A 229 5.39 1.68 -2.06
C GLY A 229 4.23 0.71 -2.26
N ILE A 230 4.48 -0.60 -2.33
CA ILE A 230 3.45 -1.61 -2.55
C ILE A 230 2.46 -1.66 -1.38
N PRO A 231 1.16 -1.38 -1.61
CA PRO A 231 0.15 -1.53 -0.58
C PRO A 231 -0.10 -3.00 -0.23
N GLY A 232 -0.45 -3.24 1.03
CA GLY A 232 -0.92 -4.54 1.56
C GLY A 232 -2.31 -4.95 1.06
N CYS A 233 -2.53 -4.94 -0.26
CA CYS A 233 -3.84 -5.18 -0.90
C CYS A 233 -4.35 -6.62 -0.72
N MET A 234 -3.46 -7.60 -0.76
CA MET A 234 -3.84 -9.01 -0.74
C MET A 234 -4.31 -9.46 0.65
N HIS A 235 -3.54 -9.14 1.69
CA HIS A 235 -3.73 -9.70 3.03
C HIS A 235 -4.14 -8.68 4.11
N GLY A 236 -4.11 -7.38 3.81
CA GLY A 236 -4.59 -6.36 4.74
C GLY A 236 -6.07 -6.59 5.09
N GLY A 237 -6.38 -6.71 6.38
CA GLY A 237 -7.72 -7.06 6.84
C GLY A 237 -8.11 -8.52 6.57
N GLY A 238 -7.15 -9.40 6.33
CA GLY A 238 -7.32 -10.84 6.07
C GLY A 238 -7.34 -11.20 4.58
N SER A 239 -6.93 -12.43 4.24
CA SER A 239 -6.91 -12.96 2.87
C SER A 239 -8.30 -12.92 2.19
N PRO A 240 -8.36 -12.81 0.84
CA PRO A 240 -9.62 -12.66 0.12
C PRO A 240 -10.61 -13.81 0.37
N ASP A 241 -10.14 -15.04 0.58
CA ASP A 241 -11.04 -16.15 0.86
C ASP A 241 -11.80 -16.00 2.18
N GLY A 242 -11.16 -15.40 3.20
CA GLY A 242 -11.83 -15.03 4.43
C GLY A 242 -12.87 -13.92 4.24
N ALA A 243 -12.72 -13.07 3.22
CA ALA A 243 -13.76 -12.11 2.84
C ALA A 243 -14.91 -12.77 2.10
N LYS A 244 -14.61 -13.68 1.16
CA LYS A 244 -15.61 -14.44 0.40
C LYS A 244 -16.57 -15.23 1.30
N LEU A 245 -16.11 -15.72 2.46
CA LEU A 245 -16.98 -16.43 3.42
C LEU A 245 -18.22 -15.63 3.84
N VAL A 246 -18.13 -14.29 3.87
CA VAL A 246 -19.21 -13.39 4.26
C VAL A 246 -20.07 -12.97 3.06
N VAL A 247 -19.52 -13.01 1.85
CA VAL A 247 -20.22 -12.64 0.60
C VAL A 247 -21.10 -13.78 0.08
N ARG A 248 -20.82 -15.03 0.47
CA ARG A 248 -21.50 -16.26 0.05
C ARG A 248 -23.02 -16.20 0.09
#